data_AF-A0A3S0M8R6-F1
#
_entry.id   AF-A0A3S0M8R6-F1
#
_cell.length_a   1.000
_cell.length_b   1.000
_cell.length_c   1.000
_cell.angle_alpha   90.00
_cell.angle_beta   90.00
_cell.angle_gamma   90.00
#
_symmetry.space_group_name_H-M   'P 1'
#
loop_
_entity.id
_entity.type
_entity.pdbx_description
1 polymer ?
#
loop_
_entity_poly.entity_id
_entity_poly.type
_entity_poly.pdbx_seq_one_letter_code
_entity_poly.pdbx_strand_id
1 'polypeptide(L)'
;MERYCEKHPDFEYVLGTNNIDNRFFYTNKGKKVGHAIGRDAYLDILRATKISFYTTPGLDLAKTETNFFNQVTPRFLELISGGCLVMAHYPKNADTDYYEMDSFCKDIDSYEEFEKQLDILRDIKAIPIKKYSEYLSKHITSQRINLFLKLLEQNLIKI
;
A
#
# COMPACT_ATOMS: atom_id res chain seq x y z
N MET A 1 -3.15 -5.83 15.23
CA MET A 1 -1.89 -5.18 15.67
C MET A 1 -1.67 -5.31 17.16
N GLU A 2 -2.60 -4.89 18.02
CA GLU A 2 -2.44 -4.95 19.49
C GLU A 2 -2.10 -6.37 19.98
N ARG A 3 -2.91 -7.38 19.61
CA ARG A 3 -2.65 -8.81 19.88
C ARG A 3 -1.25 -9.29 19.46
N TYR A 4 -0.69 -8.73 18.38
CA TYR A 4 0.65 -9.09 17.92
C TYR A 4 1.74 -8.47 18.82
N CYS A 5 1.55 -7.24 19.28
CA CYS A 5 2.48 -6.56 20.17
C CYS A 5 2.57 -7.21 21.55
N GLU A 6 1.49 -7.84 22.03
CA GLU A 6 1.49 -8.63 23.27
C GLU A 6 2.46 -9.82 23.20
N LYS A 7 2.56 -10.46 22.03
CA LYS A 7 3.48 -11.59 21.78
C LYS A 7 4.89 -11.14 21.38
N HIS A 8 5.02 -9.94 20.84
CA HIS A 8 6.28 -9.37 20.35
C HIS A 8 6.55 -7.99 20.96
N PRO A 9 7.04 -7.91 22.22
CA PRO A 9 7.25 -6.64 22.92
C PRO A 9 8.28 -5.70 22.26
N ASP A 10 9.17 -6.27 21.44
CA ASP A 10 10.16 -5.55 20.64
C ASP A 10 9.55 -4.82 19.43
N PHE A 11 8.34 -5.20 19.03
CA PHE A 11 7.67 -4.64 17.87
C PHE A 11 7.05 -3.27 18.16
N GLU A 12 7.25 -2.33 17.24
CA GLU A 12 6.65 -1.01 17.26
C GLU A 12 5.93 -0.77 15.93
N TYR A 13 4.74 -0.17 16.01
CA TYR A 13 4.01 0.28 14.83
C TYR A 13 3.63 1.74 14.97
N VAL A 14 3.45 2.39 13.83
CA VAL A 14 3.17 3.82 13.74
C VAL A 14 1.72 4.04 13.32
N LEU A 15 1.04 4.93 14.03
CA LEU A 15 -0.31 5.40 13.70
C LEU A 15 -0.26 6.89 13.38
N GLY A 16 -1.02 7.28 12.35
CA GLY A 16 -1.26 8.69 12.01
C GLY A 16 -2.51 9.22 12.69
N THR A 17 -2.53 10.50 13.05
CA THR A 17 -3.75 11.18 13.50
C THR A 17 -4.78 11.30 12.36
N ASN A 18 -6.06 11.39 12.71
CA ASN A 18 -7.18 11.50 11.76
C ASN A 18 -7.32 12.88 11.08
N ASN A 19 -6.23 13.67 11.00
CA ASN A 19 -6.19 14.92 10.26
C ASN A 19 -5.28 14.73 9.05
N ILE A 20 -5.82 14.76 7.83
CA ILE A 20 -5.04 14.50 6.60
C ILE A 20 -4.19 15.70 6.18
N ASP A 21 -4.65 16.92 6.47
CA ASP A 21 -3.94 18.16 6.14
C ASP A 21 -2.83 18.47 7.14
N ASN A 22 -2.92 17.89 8.34
CA ASN A 22 -1.98 18.11 9.43
C ASN A 22 -1.81 16.82 10.26
N ARG A 23 -1.11 15.82 9.69
CA ARG A 23 -1.02 14.48 10.27
C ARG A 23 0.22 14.34 11.15
N PHE A 24 0.02 14.00 12.42
CA PHE A 24 1.11 13.58 13.29
C PHE A 24 1.19 12.07 13.33
N PHE A 25 2.40 11.53 13.47
CA PHE A 25 2.66 10.11 13.54
C PHE A 25 3.27 9.74 14.89
N TYR A 26 2.69 8.74 15.53
CA TYR A 26 3.13 8.25 16.83
C TYR A 26 3.31 6.75 16.78
N THR A 27 4.32 6.24 17.49
CA THR A 27 4.39 4.81 17.80
C THR A 27 3.23 4.42 18.71
N ASN A 28 2.91 3.13 18.74
CA ASN A 28 2.03 2.53 19.74
C ASN A 28 2.50 2.72 21.20
N LYS A 29 3.74 3.16 21.41
CA LYS A 29 4.32 3.49 22.72
C LYS A 29 4.29 5.00 23.02
N GLY A 30 3.58 5.81 22.22
CA GLY A 30 3.38 7.24 22.45
C GLY A 30 4.52 8.15 21.95
N LYS A 31 5.62 7.60 21.43
CA LYS A 31 6.71 8.39 20.83
C LYS A 31 6.24 9.04 19.52
N LYS A 32 6.35 10.36 19.40
CA LYS A 32 6.17 11.08 18.12
C LYS A 32 7.33 10.76 17.17
N VAL A 33 7.02 10.31 15.96
CA VAL A 33 8.02 9.89 14.95
C VAL A 33 7.92 10.68 13.66
N GLY A 34 6.86 11.45 13.48
CA GLY A 34 6.70 12.21 12.25
C GLY A 34 5.58 13.23 12.31
N HIS A 35 5.59 14.08 11.30
CA HIS A 35 4.58 15.09 11.04
C HIS A 35 4.54 15.31 9.53
N ALA A 36 3.38 15.11 8.91
CA ALA A 36 3.17 15.38 7.51
C ALA A 36 2.16 16.50 7.32
N ILE A 37 2.61 17.57 6.67
CA ILE A 37 1.77 18.61 6.09
C ILE A 37 2.03 18.57 4.59
N GLY A 38 1.00 18.24 3.82
CA GLY A 38 1.11 18.07 2.38
C GLY A 38 1.75 16.77 1.93
N ARG A 39 1.94 16.66 0.61
CA ARG A 39 2.23 15.40 -0.07
C ARG A 39 3.66 14.91 0.12
N ASP A 40 4.64 15.81 0.04
CA ASP A 40 6.06 15.42 0.15
C ASP A 40 6.39 14.82 1.50
N ALA A 41 5.90 15.46 2.57
CA ALA A 41 6.08 14.97 3.93
C ALA A 41 5.38 13.60 4.14
N TYR A 42 4.25 13.35 3.48
CA TYR A 42 3.63 12.02 3.49
C TYR A 42 4.52 10.96 2.81
N LEU A 43 5.13 11.30 1.66
CA LEU A 43 6.03 10.39 0.96
C LEU A 43 7.31 10.11 1.79
N ASP A 44 7.80 11.08 2.56
CA ASP A 44 8.93 10.87 3.47
C ASP A 44 8.60 9.87 4.57
N ILE A 45 7.37 9.89 5.10
CA ILE A 45 6.90 8.86 6.04
C ILE A 45 6.86 7.48 5.38
N LEU A 46 6.40 7.38 4.14
CA LEU A 46 6.42 6.11 3.42
C LEU A 46 7.85 5.59 3.23
N ARG A 47 8.79 6.45 2.84
CA ARG A 47 10.21 6.10 2.69
C ARG A 47 10.87 5.63 3.99
N ALA A 48 10.44 6.17 5.12
CA ALA A 48 10.89 5.75 6.44
C ALA A 48 10.20 4.46 6.96
N THR A 49 9.14 4.00 6.28
CA THR A 49 8.34 2.86 6.70
C THR A 49 8.79 1.57 6.02
N LYS A 50 9.10 0.54 6.81
CA LYS A 50 9.48 -0.78 6.27
C LYS A 50 8.29 -1.58 5.76
N ILE A 51 7.23 -1.68 6.58
CA ILE A 51 6.03 -2.49 6.31
C ILE A 51 4.82 -1.57 6.41
N SER A 52 3.95 -1.59 5.40
CA SER A 52 2.72 -0.82 5.40
C SER A 52 1.51 -1.68 5.02
N PHE A 53 0.36 -1.31 5.58
CA PHE A 53 -0.91 -1.96 5.29
C PHE A 53 -1.62 -1.30 4.11
N TYR A 54 -2.29 -2.13 3.31
CA TYR A 54 -3.11 -1.73 2.18
C TYR A 54 -4.41 -2.53 2.17
N THR A 55 -5.54 -1.88 1.92
CA THR A 55 -6.82 -2.55 1.69
C THR A 55 -7.46 -1.93 0.47
N THR A 56 -8.05 -2.75 -0.41
CA THR A 56 -8.90 -2.19 -1.46
C THR A 56 -10.13 -1.54 -0.83
N PRO A 57 -10.70 -0.49 -1.44
CA PRO A 57 -11.93 0.12 -0.93
C PRO A 57 -13.04 -0.93 -0.83
N GLY A 58 -13.92 -0.76 0.15
CA GLY A 58 -15.05 -1.66 0.40
C GLY A 58 -14.78 -2.86 1.31
N LEU A 59 -13.53 -3.11 1.68
CA LEU A 59 -13.17 -4.08 2.72
C LEU A 59 -12.94 -3.43 4.10
N ASP A 60 -12.57 -2.16 4.12
CA ASP A 60 -12.43 -1.39 5.35
C ASP A 60 -13.75 -0.65 5.66
N LEU A 61 -14.25 -0.83 6.88
CA LEU A 61 -15.44 -0.16 7.41
C LEU A 61 -15.33 1.38 7.37
N ALA A 62 -14.12 1.91 7.18
CA ALA A 62 -13.87 3.34 7.06
C ALA A 62 -14.49 4.01 5.81
N LYS A 63 -14.87 3.26 4.76
CA LYS A 63 -15.39 3.83 3.49
C LYS A 63 -16.61 3.12 2.94
N THR A 64 -17.74 3.30 3.62
CA THR A 64 -19.04 2.69 3.29
C THR A 64 -19.59 3.05 1.90
N GLU A 65 -19.25 4.22 1.36
CA GLU A 65 -19.75 4.71 0.06
C GLU A 65 -19.15 3.97 -1.15
N THR A 66 -17.99 3.34 -0.98
CA THR A 66 -17.25 2.67 -2.06
C THR A 66 -17.31 1.14 -1.98
N ASN A 67 -18.23 0.58 -1.18
CA ASN A 67 -18.27 -0.84 -0.82
C ASN A 67 -18.35 -1.84 -2.00
N PHE A 68 -18.62 -1.39 -3.22
CA PHE A 68 -18.70 -2.26 -4.41
C PHE A 68 -17.46 -2.18 -5.32
N PHE A 69 -16.62 -1.18 -5.13
CA PHE A 69 -15.45 -0.96 -5.97
C PHE A 69 -14.21 -1.44 -5.21
N ASN A 70 -13.73 -2.64 -5.55
CA ASN A 70 -12.53 -3.26 -4.98
C ASN A 70 -11.29 -2.99 -5.85
N GLN A 71 -11.16 -1.76 -6.36
CA GLN A 71 -10.07 -1.37 -7.24
C GLN A 71 -8.76 -1.13 -6.48
N VAL A 72 -7.66 -1.37 -7.16
CA VAL A 72 -6.33 -0.95 -6.76
C VAL A 72 -6.23 0.57 -6.92
N THR A 73 -5.93 1.23 -5.80
CA THR A 73 -5.81 2.68 -5.76
C THR A 73 -4.35 3.12 -5.96
N PRO A 74 -4.09 4.39 -6.35
CA PRO A 74 -2.74 4.92 -6.45
C PRO A 74 -1.89 4.69 -5.19
N ARG A 75 -2.52 4.59 -4.01
CA ARG A 75 -1.86 4.27 -2.74
C ARG A 75 -1.01 3.01 -2.81
N PHE A 76 -1.44 1.95 -3.52
CA PHE A 76 -0.61 0.75 -3.67
C PHE A 76 0.73 1.08 -4.36
N LEU A 77 0.68 1.85 -5.45
CA LEU A 77 1.88 2.30 -6.17
C LEU A 77 2.74 3.26 -5.34
N GLU A 78 2.12 4.06 -4.46
CA GLU A 78 2.82 4.94 -3.53
C GLU A 78 3.60 4.14 -2.48
N LEU A 79 3.02 3.06 -1.94
CA LEU A 79 3.71 2.18 -1.01
C LEU A 79 4.92 1.51 -1.67
N ILE A 80 4.74 0.98 -2.89
CA ILE A 80 5.83 0.37 -3.65
C ILE A 80 6.93 1.40 -3.99
N SER A 81 6.55 2.62 -4.38
CA SER A 81 7.53 3.69 -4.67
C SER A 81 8.24 4.23 -3.42
N GLY A 82 7.61 4.14 -2.25
CA GLY A 82 8.25 4.36 -0.94
C GLY A 82 9.20 3.25 -0.50
N GLY A 83 9.19 2.09 -1.18
CA GLY A 83 9.99 0.93 -0.78
C GLY A 83 9.37 0.09 0.32
N CYS A 84 8.07 0.26 0.60
CA CYS A 84 7.37 -0.51 1.63
C CYS A 84 7.17 -1.97 1.19
N LEU A 85 7.39 -2.90 2.12
CA LEU A 85 6.80 -4.23 2.05
C LEU A 85 5.29 -4.10 2.35
N VAL A 86 4.45 -4.61 1.47
CA VAL A 86 3.00 -4.41 1.58
C VAL A 86 2.35 -5.64 2.21
N MET A 87 1.59 -5.42 3.29
CA MET A 87 0.60 -6.38 3.79
C MET A 87 -0.77 -5.92 3.31
N ALA A 88 -1.53 -6.80 2.67
CA ALA A 88 -2.76 -6.40 2.02
C ALA A 88 -3.95 -7.31 2.32
N HIS A 89 -5.14 -6.74 2.24
CA HIS A 89 -6.39 -7.46 2.14
C HIS A 89 -7.17 -6.94 0.92
N TYR A 90 -7.44 -7.82 -0.03
CA TYR A 90 -8.02 -7.50 -1.32
C TYR A 90 -8.68 -8.72 -1.96
N PRO A 91 -9.86 -8.61 -2.59
CA PRO A 91 -10.44 -9.72 -3.31
C PRO A 91 -9.80 -9.84 -4.70
N LYS A 92 -9.64 -11.08 -5.19
CA LYS A 92 -9.17 -11.33 -6.55
C LYS A 92 -10.16 -10.75 -7.58
N ASN A 93 -9.68 -9.86 -8.43
CA ASN A 93 -10.43 -9.25 -9.52
C ASN A 93 -9.51 -8.76 -10.65
N ALA A 94 -10.12 -8.30 -11.75
CA ALA A 94 -9.40 -7.84 -12.95
C ALA A 94 -8.38 -6.72 -12.68
N ASP A 95 -8.64 -5.84 -11.71
CA ASP A 95 -7.72 -4.74 -11.38
C ASP A 95 -6.53 -5.27 -10.55
N THR A 96 -6.78 -6.15 -9.57
CA THR A 96 -5.70 -6.80 -8.81
C THR A 96 -4.81 -7.68 -9.69
N ASP A 97 -5.37 -8.25 -10.76
CA ASP A 97 -4.64 -8.98 -11.80
C ASP A 97 -3.79 -8.04 -12.66
N TYR A 98 -4.40 -6.94 -13.13
CA TYR A 98 -3.72 -5.93 -13.94
C TYR A 98 -2.53 -5.31 -13.21
N TYR A 99 -2.67 -5.06 -11.90
CA TYR A 99 -1.61 -4.54 -11.05
C TYR A 99 -0.70 -5.61 -10.44
N GLU A 100 -0.83 -6.87 -10.87
CA GLU A 100 0.04 -7.97 -10.49
C GLU A 100 0.20 -8.08 -8.94
N MET A 101 -0.86 -7.82 -8.16
CA MET A 101 -0.77 -7.67 -6.69
C MET A 101 -0.17 -8.90 -6.00
N ASP A 102 -0.52 -10.10 -6.45
CA ASP A 102 -0.01 -11.38 -5.92
C ASP A 102 1.51 -11.52 -6.05
N SER A 103 2.15 -10.73 -6.93
CA SER A 103 3.60 -10.71 -7.03
C SER A 103 4.26 -9.87 -5.93
N PHE A 104 3.53 -8.99 -5.23
CA PHE A 104 4.06 -8.08 -4.21
C PHE A 104 3.57 -8.40 -2.80
N CYS A 105 2.33 -8.84 -2.67
CA CYS A 105 1.67 -9.13 -1.40
C CYS A 105 0.71 -10.30 -1.57
N LYS A 106 0.33 -10.92 -0.46
CA LYS A 106 -0.73 -11.93 -0.41
C LYS A 106 -1.99 -11.26 0.16
N ASP A 107 -3.17 -11.71 -0.28
CA ASP A 107 -4.41 -11.39 0.40
C ASP A 107 -4.48 -12.09 1.77
N ILE A 108 -4.69 -11.30 2.82
CA ILE A 108 -4.68 -11.75 4.22
C ILE A 108 -6.09 -11.56 4.79
N ASP A 109 -6.80 -12.67 4.99
CA ASP A 109 -8.19 -12.69 5.48
C ASP A 109 -8.34 -13.40 6.84
N SER A 110 -7.24 -13.67 7.53
CA SER A 110 -7.27 -14.23 8.89
C SER A 110 -6.14 -13.67 9.76
N TYR A 111 -6.35 -13.71 11.07
CA TYR A 111 -5.33 -13.25 12.01
C TYR A 111 -4.08 -14.16 12.00
N GLU A 112 -4.27 -15.46 11.83
CA GLU A 112 -3.19 -16.45 11.79
C GLU A 112 -2.28 -16.21 10.57
N GLU A 113 -2.86 -15.92 9.41
CA GLU A 113 -2.09 -15.54 8.22
C GLU A 113 -1.43 -14.18 8.39
N PHE A 114 -2.12 -13.22 9.02
CA PHE A 114 -1.56 -11.92 9.36
C PHE A 114 -0.30 -12.04 10.23
N GLU A 115 -0.35 -12.83 11.31
CA GLU A 115 0.77 -13.01 12.25
C GLU A 115 1.96 -13.64 11.53
N LYS A 116 1.73 -14.73 10.81
CA LYS A 116 2.76 -15.42 10.01
C LYS A 116 3.40 -14.50 8.97
N GLN A 117 2.59 -13.73 8.24
CA GLN A 117 3.11 -12.86 7.19
C GLN A 117 3.89 -11.67 7.78
N LEU A 118 3.44 -11.12 8.91
CA LEU A 118 4.17 -10.04 9.58
C LEU A 118 5.55 -10.52 10.07
N ASP A 119 5.64 -11.74 10.62
CA ASP A 119 6.93 -12.35 10.99
C ASP A 119 7.88 -12.46 9.79
N ILE A 120 7.40 -12.99 8.66
CA ILE A 120 8.17 -13.10 7.42
C ILE A 120 8.69 -11.73 6.98
N LEU A 121 7.83 -10.71 6.93
CA LEU A 121 8.21 -9.38 6.46
C LEU A 121 9.15 -8.65 7.43
N ARG A 122 9.07 -8.91 8.74
CA ARG A 122 10.02 -8.38 9.74
C ARG A 122 11.43 -8.89 9.48
N ASP A 123 11.58 -10.14 9.05
CA ASP A 123 12.88 -10.78 8.83
C ASP A 123 13.56 -10.39 7.52
N ILE A 124 12.82 -9.89 6.53
CA ILE A 124 13.39 -9.40 5.27
C ILE A 124 14.43 -8.31 5.54
N LYS A 125 15.67 -8.53 5.11
CA LYS A 125 16.80 -7.61 5.33
C LYS A 125 16.94 -6.54 4.26
N ALA A 126 16.47 -6.82 3.04
CA ALA A 126 16.62 -5.93 1.90
C ALA A 126 15.31 -5.82 1.11
N ILE A 127 14.94 -4.58 0.79
CA ILE A 127 13.80 -4.29 -0.08
C ILE A 127 14.20 -4.62 -1.53
N PRO A 128 13.35 -5.28 -2.33
CA PRO A 128 13.67 -5.63 -3.71
C PRO A 128 13.54 -4.43 -4.67
N ILE A 129 14.39 -3.41 -4.48
CA ILE A 129 14.33 -2.12 -5.20
C ILE A 129 14.32 -2.29 -6.72
N LYS A 130 15.11 -3.21 -7.27
CA LYS A 130 15.15 -3.47 -8.72
C LYS A 130 13.77 -3.89 -9.25
N LYS A 131 13.14 -4.86 -8.59
CA LYS A 131 11.79 -5.33 -8.93
C LYS A 131 10.78 -4.18 -8.85
N TYR A 132 10.87 -3.34 -7.81
CA TYR A 132 9.95 -2.22 -7.62
C TYR A 132 10.09 -1.19 -8.74
N SER A 133 11.33 -0.82 -9.09
CA SER A 133 11.61 0.11 -10.18
C SER A 133 11.12 -0.41 -11.54
N GLU A 134 11.38 -1.68 -11.84
CA GLU A 134 10.93 -2.31 -13.10
C GLU A 134 9.40 -2.31 -13.20
N TYR A 135 8.71 -2.65 -12.11
CA TYR A 135 7.25 -2.61 -12.06
C TYR A 135 6.70 -1.18 -12.19
N LEU A 136 7.21 -0.23 -11.39
CA LEU A 136 6.75 1.16 -11.43
C LEU A 136 6.96 1.79 -12.80
N SER A 137 8.03 1.42 -13.52
CA SER A 137 8.28 1.91 -14.88
C SER A 137 7.14 1.60 -15.85
N LYS A 138 6.38 0.51 -15.65
CA LYS A 138 5.20 0.17 -16.47
C LYS A 138 4.01 1.08 -16.19
N HIS A 139 3.95 1.66 -14.99
CA HIS A 139 2.76 2.33 -14.46
C HIS A 139 2.89 3.85 -14.35
N ILE A 140 4.01 4.44 -14.78
CA ILE A 140 4.15 5.90 -14.88
C ILE A 140 3.22 6.48 -15.95
N THR A 141 2.83 7.75 -15.78
CA THR A 141 1.90 8.45 -16.69
C THR A 141 2.35 8.40 -18.15
N SER A 142 3.66 8.58 -18.41
CA SER A 142 4.22 8.53 -19.77
C SER A 142 4.16 7.15 -20.43
N GLN A 143 4.02 6.07 -19.68
CA GLN A 143 3.75 4.74 -20.24
C GLN A 143 2.25 4.48 -20.36
N ARG A 144 1.46 4.88 -19.35
CA ARG A 144 0.01 4.72 -19.37
C ARG A 144 -0.66 5.47 -20.52
N ILE A 145 -0.15 6.64 -20.90
CA ILE A 145 -0.68 7.39 -22.03
C ILE A 145 -0.56 6.61 -23.34
N ASN A 146 0.52 5.84 -23.53
CA ASN A 146 0.70 5.02 -24.73
C ASN A 146 -0.34 3.89 -24.78
N LEU A 147 -0.61 3.25 -23.64
CA LEU A 147 -1.67 2.24 -23.54
C LEU A 147 -3.05 2.86 -23.83
N PHE A 148 -3.33 4.04 -23.26
CA PHE A 148 -4.58 4.74 -23.47
C PHE A 148 -4.79 5.09 -24.95
N LEU A 149 -3.79 5.69 -25.61
CA LEU A 149 -3.87 6.02 -27.04
C LEU A 149 -4.10 4.76 -27.90
N LYS A 150 -3.42 3.65 -27.59
CA LYS A 150 -3.63 2.38 -28.29
C LYS A 150 -5.05 1.85 -28.12
N LEU A 151 -5.61 1.93 -26.91
CA LEU A 151 -6.99 1.50 -26.65
C LEU A 151 -7.99 2.38 -27.41
N LEU A 152 -7.76 3.68 -27.51
CA LEU A 152 -8.64 4.57 -28.28
C LEU A 152 -8.61 4.26 -29.77
N GLU A 153 -7.42 4.04 -30.34
CA GLU A 153 -7.26 3.64 -31.74
C GLU A 153 -8.00 2.31 -32.03
N GLN A 154 -7.83 1.31 -31.16
CA GLN A 154 -8.51 0.02 -31.28
C GLN A 154 -10.04 0.13 -31.23
N ASN A 155 -10.57 1.13 -30.53
CA ASN A 155 -12.00 1.38 -30.40
C ASN A 155 -12.51 2.47 -31.36
N LEU A 156 -11.68 2.91 -32.32
CA LEU A 156 -12.01 3.94 -33.32
C LEU A 156 -12.46 5.28 -32.71
N ILE A 157 -11.99 5.59 -31.49
CA ILE A 157 -12.29 6.83 -30.78
C ILE A 157 -11.24 7.88 -31.17
N LYS A 158 -11.69 9.01 -31.71
CA LYS A 158 -10.83 10.16 -32.05
C LYS A 158 -10.81 11.15 -30.88
N ILE A 159 -9.63 11.65 -30.55
CA ILE A 159 -9.39 12.70 -29.54
C ILE A 159 -9.03 14.01 -30.25
#